data_AF-J2UIM1-F1
#
_entry.id   AF-J2UIM1-F1
#
_cell.length_a   1.000
_cell.length_b   1.000
_cell.length_c   1.000
_cell.angle_alpha   90.00
_cell.angle_beta   90.00
_cell.angle_gamma   90.00
#
_symmetry.space_group_name_H-M   'P 1'
#
loop_
_entity.id
_entity.type
_entity.pdbx_description
1 polymer ?
#
loop_
_entity_poly.entity_id
_entity_poly.type
_entity_poly.pdbx_seq_one_letter_code
_entity_poly.pdbx_strand_id
1 'polypeptide(L)' 'MLLSLCQQGEYTDDLFAASQPGEATRVMAVLDQINGRWGWGTLRAASVPTNPDWGMRREMMSQSFTTRLDQLWTVACK' A
#
# COMPACT_ATOMS: atom_id res chain seq x y z
N MET A 1 8.82 4.43 -18.79
CA MET A 1 9.40 3.09 -18.54
C MET A 1 9.98 3.06 -17.14
N LEU A 2 9.64 2.04 -16.32
CA LEU A 2 10.20 1.84 -14.98
C LEU A 2 11.55 1.11 -15.10
N LEU A 3 12.60 1.83 -15.51
CA LEU A 3 13.93 1.29 -15.81
C LEU A 3 14.75 0.88 -14.57
N SER A 4 14.16 0.87 -13.37
CA SER A 4 14.89 0.65 -12.11
C SER A 4 14.07 -0.16 -11.10
N LEU A 5 13.41 -1.22 -11.56
CA LEU A 5 12.84 -2.22 -10.67
C LEU A 5 13.94 -3.22 -10.32
N CYS A 6 14.52 -3.12 -9.13
CA CYS A 6 15.48 -4.10 -8.61
C CYS A 6 14.73 -5.28 -7.96
N GLN A 7 15.23 -6.51 -8.12
CA GLN A 7 14.66 -7.68 -7.45
C GLN A 7 15.01 -7.69 -5.94
N GLN A 8 14.27 -8.49 -5.16
CA GLN A 8 14.51 -8.63 -3.73
C GLN A 8 15.91 -9.20 -3.49
N GLY A 9 16.77 -8.44 -2.82
CA GLY A 9 18.19 -8.76 -2.61
C GLY A 9 19.15 -8.16 -3.64
N GLU A 10 18.65 -7.52 -4.71
CA GLU A 10 19.51 -6.83 -5.69
C GLU A 10 19.87 -5.39 -5.28
N TYR A 11 19.20 -4.83 -4.28
CA TYR A 11 19.61 -3.56 -3.69
C TYR A 11 19.78 -3.62 -2.16
N THR A 12 21.06 -3.67 -1.82
CA THR A 12 21.76 -3.20 -0.61
C THR A 12 21.99 -4.20 0.52
N ASP A 13 23.28 -4.58 0.55
CA ASP A 13 24.04 -5.37 1.50
C ASP A 13 24.48 -4.54 2.72
N ASP A 14 23.80 -3.45 3.00
CA ASP A 14 24.10 -2.59 4.12
C ASP A 14 23.14 -1.41 4.14
N LEU A 15 22.10 -1.31 5.00
CA LEU A 15 21.64 0.07 5.23
C LEU A 15 22.87 0.89 5.61
N PHE A 16 23.54 0.47 6.70
CA PHE A 16 24.77 -0.35 6.76
C PHE A 16 24.72 -1.79 7.46
N ALA A 17 23.79 -2.73 7.13
CA ALA A 17 23.90 -4.25 7.26
C ALA A 17 23.51 -5.15 5.99
N ALA A 18 24.34 -6.12 5.56
CA ALA A 18 24.33 -7.15 4.45
C ALA A 18 23.05 -7.59 3.68
N SER A 19 21.85 -7.33 4.14
CA SER A 19 20.59 -7.69 3.46
C SER A 19 19.48 -7.61 4.50
N GLN A 20 18.23 -7.47 4.07
CA GLN A 20 17.10 -7.69 4.97
C GLN A 20 17.18 -9.12 5.52
N PRO A 21 17.28 -9.32 6.86
CA PRO A 21 17.36 -10.65 7.44
C PRO A 21 16.13 -11.45 7.02
N GLY A 22 16.30 -12.72 6.64
CA GLY A 22 15.22 -13.57 6.14
C GLY A 22 14.04 -13.72 7.11
N GLU A 23 14.24 -13.43 8.39
CA GLU A 23 13.21 -13.33 9.41
C GLU A 23 12.25 -12.16 9.17
N ALA A 24 12.76 -11.00 8.74
CA ALA A 24 11.93 -9.85 8.36
C ALA A 24 11.05 -10.19 7.14
N THR A 25 11.58 -10.93 6.16
CA THR A 25 10.80 -11.42 5.02
C THR A 25 9.65 -12.32 5.47
N ARG A 26 9.88 -13.22 6.42
CA ARG A 26 8.82 -14.08 6.97
C ARG A 26 7.75 -13.27 7.69
N VAL A 27 8.13 -12.27 8.47
CA VAL A 27 7.18 -11.37 9.15
C VAL A 27 6.35 -10.60 8.13
N MET A 28 6.96 -10.05 7.08
CA MET A 28 6.24 -9.34 6.01
C MET A 28 5.27 -10.26 5.27
N ALA A 29 5.68 -11.51 4.97
CA ALA A 29 4.79 -12.48 4.34
C ALA A 29 3.55 -12.82 5.19
N VAL A 30 3.71 -12.91 6.52
CA VAL A 30 2.58 -13.13 7.44
C VAL A 30 1.67 -11.90 7.47
N LEU A 31 2.23 -10.70 7.52
CA LEU A 31 1.47 -9.45 7.45
C LEU A 31 0.65 -9.36 6.15
N ASP A 32 1.27 -9.69 5.02
CA ASP A 32 0.61 -9.71 3.71
C ASP A 32 -0.48 -10.78 3.64
N GLN A 33 -0.27 -11.97 4.22
CA GLN A 33 -1.29 -13.01 4.26
C GLN A 33 -2.53 -12.56 5.05
N ILE A 34 -2.32 -11.88 6.19
CA ILE A 34 -3.41 -11.34 6.99
C ILE A 34 -4.13 -10.23 6.22
N ASN A 35 -3.39 -9.31 5.60
CA ASN A 35 -3.96 -8.25 4.77
C ASN A 35 -4.74 -8.80 3.56
N GLY A 36 -4.27 -9.88 2.93
CA GLY A 36 -4.98 -10.53 1.83
C GLY A 36 -6.30 -11.16 2.28
N ARG A 37 -6.37 -11.67 3.52
CA ARG A 37 -7.58 -12.31 4.06
C ARG A 37 -8.63 -11.31 4.56
N TRP A 38 -8.19 -10.23 5.22
CA TRP A 38 -9.09 -9.31 5.93
C TRP A 38 -9.26 -7.96 5.23
N GLY A 39 -8.48 -7.70 4.18
CA GLY A 39 -8.52 -6.47 3.40
C GLY A 39 -7.23 -5.66 3.54
N TRP A 40 -6.93 -4.90 2.50
CA TRP A 40 -5.72 -4.07 2.44
C TRP A 40 -5.70 -3.06 3.58
N GLY A 41 -4.62 -3.03 4.35
CA GLY A 41 -4.40 -2.07 5.43
C GLY A 41 -4.90 -2.53 6.80
N THR A 42 -5.33 -3.80 6.93
CA THR A 42 -5.74 -4.39 8.23
C THR A 42 -4.58 -4.37 9.23
N LEU A 43 -3.38 -4.78 8.80
CA LEU A 43 -2.13 -4.68 9.55
C LEU A 43 -1.13 -3.81 8.80
N ARG A 44 -0.42 -2.97 9.56
CA ARG A 44 0.57 -2.01 9.07
C ARG A 44 1.68 -1.83 10.09
N ALA A 45 2.87 -1.47 9.64
CA ALA A 45 3.95 -1.11 10.54
C ALA A 45 3.60 0.15 11.35
N ALA A 46 3.87 0.11 12.66
CA ALA A 46 3.56 1.21 13.58
C ALA A 46 4.31 2.52 13.25
N SER A 47 5.45 2.42 12.56
CA SER A 47 6.21 3.57 12.06
C SER A 47 5.49 4.34 10.95
N VAL A 48 4.51 3.72 10.28
CA VAL A 48 3.75 4.38 9.22
C VAL A 48 2.58 5.14 9.89
N PRO A 49 2.37 6.43 9.63
CA PRO A 49 1.21 7.19 10.13
C PRO A 49 -0.04 6.91 9.30
N THR A 50 -1.24 6.97 9.88
CA THR A 50 -2.49 6.54 9.20
C THR A 50 -2.76 7.28 7.89
N ASN A 51 -2.39 8.56 7.82
CA ASN A 51 -2.44 9.37 6.62
C ASN A 51 -1.03 9.92 6.31
N PRO A 52 -0.19 9.19 5.55
CA PRO A 52 1.15 9.64 5.22
C PRO A 52 1.11 10.70 4.11
N ASP A 53 1.86 11.79 4.28
CA ASP A 53 1.98 12.86 3.27
C ASP A 53 2.66 12.38 1.97
N TRP A 54 3.45 11.30 2.06
CA TRP A 54 4.08 10.63 0.92
C TRP A 54 3.17 9.57 0.26
N GLY A 55 1.91 9.47 0.68
CA GLY A 55 0.91 8.66 0.00
C GLY A 55 0.61 9.15 -1.42
N MET A 56 -0.01 8.30 -2.22
CA MET A 56 -0.48 8.71 -3.56
C MET A 56 -1.45 9.90 -3.42
N ARG A 57 -1.11 11.05 -4.00
CA ARG A 57 -1.99 12.22 -4.02
C ARG A 57 -3.20 11.95 -4.93
N ARG A 58 -4.39 11.91 -4.34
CA ARG A 58 -5.66 11.58 -5.02
C ARG A 58 -6.63 12.76 -5.17
N GLU A 59 -6.16 13.98 -4.90
CA GLU A 59 -6.95 15.21 -4.89
C GLU A 59 -7.67 15.51 -6.22
N MET A 60 -7.07 15.12 -7.36
CA MET A 60 -7.62 15.35 -8.70
C MET A 60 -8.18 14.07 -9.36
N MET A 61 -8.49 13.03 -8.59
CA MET A 61 -9.08 11.83 -9.17
C MET A 61 -10.50 12.10 -9.67
N SER A 62 -10.82 11.60 -10.87
CA SER A 62 -12.20 11.57 -11.34
C SER A 62 -13.06 10.68 -10.45
N GLN A 63 -14.34 11.04 -10.33
CA GLN A 63 -15.29 10.27 -9.54
C GLN A 63 -15.50 8.89 -10.17
N SER A 64 -15.52 7.85 -9.33
CA SER A 64 -15.60 6.46 -9.74
C SER A 64 -17.06 6.01 -9.85
N PHE A 65 -17.82 6.65 -10.75
CA PHE A 65 -19.27 6.46 -10.87
C PHE A 65 -19.71 5.00 -11.08
N THR A 66 -18.86 4.15 -11.65
CA THR A 66 -19.19 2.74 -11.95
C THR A 66 -18.81 1.77 -10.84
N THR A 67 -17.94 2.15 -9.91
CA THR A 67 -17.36 1.25 -8.91
C THR A 67 -17.61 1.68 -7.47
N ARG A 68 -18.08 2.92 -7.26
CA ARG A 68 -18.29 3.50 -5.93
C ARG A 68 -19.63 4.23 -5.85
N LEU A 69 -20.60 3.60 -5.17
CA LEU A 69 -21.96 4.11 -5.02
C LEU A 69 -22.01 5.46 -4.27
N ASP A 70 -21.07 5.69 -3.35
CA ASP A 70 -20.91 6.94 -2.59
C ASP A 70 -20.54 8.15 -3.47
N GLN A 71 -20.07 7.92 -4.69
CA GLN A 71 -19.78 8.97 -5.67
C GLN A 71 -20.88 9.18 -6.71
N LEU A 72 -21.98 8.43 -6.65
CA LEU A 72 -23.10 8.69 -7.53
C LEU A 72 -23.80 9.99 -7.12
N TRP A 73 -24.27 10.73 -8.12
CA TRP A 73 -25.12 11.89 -7.87
C TRP A 73 -26.44 11.44 -7.27
N THR A 74 -26.79 12.02 -6.12
CA THR A 74 -28.10 11.82 -5.50
C THR A 74 -29.04 12.92 -6.00
N VAL A 75 -30.12 12.51 -6.66
CA VAL A 75 -31.17 13.43 -7.11
C VAL A 75 -32.42 13.16 -6.27
N ALA A 76 -32.92 14.18 -5.58
CA ALA A 76 -34.18 14.09 -4.85
C ALA A 76 -35.35 14.35 -5.81
N CYS A 77 -36.37 13.49 -5.78
CA CYS A 77 -37.64 13.72 -6.45
C CYS A 77 -38.58 14.44 -5.47
N LYS A 78 -39.29 15.49 -5.94
CA LYS A 78 -40.32 16.20 -5.18
C LYS A 78 -41.69 15.62 -5.49
#